data_AF-A0AAN8WUE6-F1
#
_entry.id   AF-A0AAN8WUE6-F1
#
_cell.length_a   1.000
_cell.length_b   1.000
_cell.length_c   1.000
_cell.angle_alpha   90.00
_cell.angle_beta   90.00
_cell.angle_gamma   90.00
#
_symmetry.space_group_name_H-M   'P 1'
#
loop_
_entity.id
_entity.type
_entity.pdbx_description
1 polymer ?
#
loop_
_entity_poly.entity_id
_entity_poly.type
_entity_poly.pdbx_seq_one_letter_code
_entity_poly.pdbx_strand_id
1 'polypeptide(L)'
;MSTVTWFEMSKDSKPEKSFPEKFKRWFRLERGNVPGNREIRLTDELRAELGRESPTSTRIKAIKELNELLTTRRLEENGNEKLWLLVQDLLALSSPTEHRHTTLQMLTTLTAAHDRLGHMRHVFFNYIVENYQQEEIKPMFDFFREVIADGKQLEYIEDLTGSFLLEWLPMILASPQASDALHLLVNL
;
A
#
# COMPACT_ATOMS: atom_id res chain seq x y z
N MET A 1 69.43 -20.57 -1.33
CA MET A 1 68.77 -20.53 -2.65
C MET A 1 67.67 -21.57 -2.64
N SER A 2 66.41 -21.14 -2.78
CA SER A 2 65.30 -21.81 -3.48
C SER A 2 63.99 -21.15 -3.03
N THR A 3 63.57 -20.18 -3.83
CA THR A 3 62.27 -19.51 -3.91
C THR A 3 61.17 -20.45 -4.37
N VAL A 4 59.95 -20.35 -3.84
CA VAL A 4 58.62 -20.54 -4.51
C VAL A 4 57.56 -20.01 -3.53
N THR A 5 57.24 -18.70 -3.59
CA THR A 5 56.02 -18.08 -4.18
C THR A 5 54.72 -18.31 -3.41
N TRP A 6 54.24 -17.20 -2.87
CA TRP A 6 52.91 -16.95 -2.33
C TRP A 6 51.81 -17.37 -3.32
N PHE A 7 50.89 -18.22 -2.86
CA PHE A 7 49.60 -18.38 -3.54
C PHE A 7 48.57 -17.53 -2.79
N GLU A 8 48.33 -16.35 -3.35
CA GLU A 8 47.28 -15.43 -2.97
C GLU A 8 45.94 -16.06 -3.38
N MET A 9 45.24 -16.69 -2.42
CA MET A 9 43.83 -17.04 -2.61
C MET A 9 42.99 -15.78 -2.42
N SER A 10 42.84 -15.00 -3.49
CA SER A 10 41.71 -14.09 -3.62
C SER A 10 40.43 -14.93 -3.61
N LYS A 11 39.75 -14.97 -2.47
CA LYS A 11 38.32 -15.31 -2.46
C LYS A 11 37.63 -14.16 -3.19
N ASP A 12 37.38 -14.36 -4.47
CA ASP A 12 36.35 -13.63 -5.22
C ASP A 12 35.01 -13.84 -4.51
N SER A 13 34.74 -13.05 -3.47
CA SER A 13 33.38 -12.78 -3.05
C SER A 13 32.75 -11.98 -4.17
N LYS A 14 32.07 -12.67 -5.09
CA LYS A 14 31.17 -12.02 -6.04
C LYS A 14 30.33 -11.00 -5.24
N PRO A 15 30.39 -9.71 -5.53
CA PRO A 15 29.60 -8.75 -4.79
C PRO A 15 28.14 -9.17 -4.93
N GLU A 16 27.46 -9.36 -3.80
CA GLU A 16 26.01 -9.52 -3.81
C GLU A 16 25.43 -8.36 -4.62
N LYS A 17 24.72 -8.70 -5.71
CA LYS A 17 24.16 -7.69 -6.60
C LYS A 17 23.34 -6.70 -5.77
N SER A 18 23.67 -5.42 -5.92
CA SER A 18 23.09 -4.33 -5.12
C SER A 18 21.57 -4.34 -5.23
N PHE A 19 20.89 -4.06 -4.12
CA PHE A 19 19.43 -3.99 -3.95
C PHE A 19 18.66 -3.35 -5.13
N PRO A 20 19.09 -2.21 -5.72
CA PRO A 20 18.43 -1.61 -6.87
C PRO A 20 18.53 -2.46 -8.14
N GLU A 21 19.54 -3.32 -8.28
CA GLU A 21 19.72 -4.17 -9.46
C GLU A 21 18.83 -5.41 -9.43
N LYS A 22 18.59 -6.00 -8.25
CA LYS A 22 17.63 -7.09 -8.10
C LYS A 22 16.22 -6.60 -8.41
N PHE A 23 15.88 -5.40 -7.94
CA PHE A 23 14.59 -4.76 -8.20
C PHE A 23 14.44 -4.28 -9.66
N LYS A 24 15.46 -3.67 -10.25
CA LYS A 24 15.47 -3.35 -11.69
C LYS A 24 15.35 -4.60 -12.56
N ARG A 25 15.94 -5.72 -12.12
CA ARG A 25 15.80 -7.01 -12.80
C ARG A 25 14.37 -7.56 -12.68
N TRP A 26 13.72 -7.40 -11.53
CA TRP A 26 12.29 -7.70 -11.37
C TRP A 26 11.43 -6.83 -12.29
N PHE A 27 11.63 -5.51 -12.31
CA PHE A 27 10.98 -4.59 -13.25
C PHE A 27 11.20 -4.94 -14.73
N ARG A 28 12.36 -5.51 -15.08
CA ARG A 28 12.66 -5.97 -16.45
C ARG A 28 11.99 -7.30 -16.77
N LEU A 29 11.92 -8.22 -15.82
CA LEU A 29 11.26 -9.51 -15.98
C LEU A 29 9.74 -9.35 -16.08
N GLU A 30 9.14 -8.45 -15.30
CA GLU A 30 7.71 -8.15 -15.38
C GLU A 30 7.30 -7.22 -16.54
N ARG A 31 8.25 -6.51 -17.17
CA ARG A 31 8.05 -5.84 -18.47
C ARG A 31 8.33 -6.75 -19.66
N GLY A 32 8.83 -7.97 -19.43
CA GLY A 32 9.05 -9.00 -20.45
C GLY A 32 7.75 -9.64 -20.91
N ASN A 33 6.95 -8.86 -21.65
CA ASN A 33 5.93 -9.24 -22.62
C ASN A 33 5.46 -10.71 -22.62
N VAL A 34 4.68 -11.13 -21.61
CA VAL A 34 3.72 -12.22 -21.76
C VAL A 34 2.34 -11.58 -21.83
N PRO A 35 1.63 -11.65 -22.96
CA PRO A 35 0.26 -11.18 -23.05
C PRO A 35 -0.59 -12.11 -22.16
N GLY A 36 -0.95 -11.63 -20.97
CA GLY A 36 -1.88 -12.37 -20.10
C GLY A 36 -1.74 -12.11 -18.60
N ASN A 37 -0.55 -11.81 -18.07
CA ASN A 37 -0.39 -11.66 -16.62
C ASN A 37 -0.31 -10.19 -16.19
N ARG A 38 -1.48 -9.58 -15.97
CA ARG A 38 -1.63 -8.19 -15.46
C ARG A 38 -1.63 -8.09 -13.93
N GLU A 39 -1.39 -9.20 -13.25
CA GLU A 39 -1.43 -9.29 -11.79
C GLU A 39 -0.03 -9.23 -11.17
N ILE A 40 0.11 -8.41 -10.12
CA ILE A 40 1.27 -8.31 -9.25
C ILE A 40 1.18 -9.46 -8.24
N ARG A 41 2.18 -10.34 -8.25
CA ARG A 41 2.30 -11.40 -7.24
C ARG A 41 3.13 -10.89 -6.08
N LEU A 42 2.66 -11.10 -4.86
CA LEU A 42 3.46 -10.82 -3.67
C LEU A 42 4.49 -11.95 -3.53
N THR A 43 5.65 -11.86 -4.17
CA THR A 43 6.68 -12.90 -4.06
C THR A 43 7.28 -12.94 -2.66
N ASP A 44 8.02 -13.99 -2.31
CA ASP A 44 8.65 -14.10 -0.99
C ASP A 44 9.67 -12.98 -0.75
N GLU A 45 10.34 -12.51 -1.81
CA GLU A 45 11.22 -11.34 -1.74
C GLU A 45 10.44 -10.06 -1.40
N LEU A 46 9.33 -9.80 -2.12
CA LEU A 46 8.51 -8.61 -1.86
C LEU A 46 7.86 -8.68 -0.46
N ARG A 47 7.41 -9.86 -0.03
CA ARG A 47 6.90 -10.07 1.34
C ARG A 47 7.97 -9.82 2.38
N ALA A 48 9.21 -10.25 2.16
CA ALA A 48 10.32 -9.99 3.07
C ALA A 48 10.65 -8.50 3.16
N GLU A 49 10.61 -7.77 2.03
CA GLU A 49 10.86 -6.32 1.98
C GLU A 49 9.76 -5.50 2.64
N LEU A 50 8.49 -5.90 2.50
CA LEU A 50 7.34 -5.23 3.12
C LEU A 50 7.13 -5.64 4.58
N GLY A 51 7.60 -6.82 4.98
CA GLY A 51 7.35 -7.41 6.29
C GLY A 51 8.02 -6.66 7.44
N ARG A 52 7.49 -6.86 8.65
CA ARG A 52 7.92 -6.19 9.89
C ARG A 52 9.38 -6.43 10.28
N GLU A 53 9.96 -7.53 9.80
CA GLU A 53 11.36 -7.88 10.03
C GLU A 53 12.34 -6.99 9.23
N SER A 54 11.86 -6.29 8.20
CA SER A 54 12.66 -5.36 7.41
C SER A 54 12.76 -3.98 8.08
N PRO A 55 13.91 -3.27 7.94
CA PRO A 55 14.01 -1.89 8.39
C PRO A 55 12.91 -1.01 7.79
N THR A 56 12.35 -0.09 8.57
CA THR A 56 11.25 0.79 8.14
C THR A 56 11.56 1.53 6.83
N SER A 57 12.80 1.99 6.63
CA SER A 57 13.22 2.64 5.39
C SER A 57 13.12 1.74 4.16
N THR A 58 13.45 0.44 4.31
CA THR A 58 13.27 -0.56 3.25
C THR A 58 11.79 -0.76 2.95
N ARG A 59 10.96 -0.91 3.99
CA ARG A 59 9.51 -1.10 3.85
C ARG A 59 8.84 0.07 3.12
N ILE A 60 9.15 1.30 3.53
CA ILE A 60 8.60 2.51 2.91
C ILE A 60 9.02 2.66 1.45
N LYS A 61 10.25 2.26 1.11
CA LYS A 61 10.71 2.24 -0.28
C LYS A 61 9.90 1.21 -1.10
N ALA A 62 9.76 -0.01 -0.60
CA ALA A 62 8.99 -1.06 -1.26
C ALA A 62 7.51 -0.65 -1.44
N ILE A 63 6.91 0.04 -0.45
CA ILE A 63 5.55 0.60 -0.55
C ILE A 63 5.44 1.62 -1.68
N LYS A 64 6.40 2.56 -1.80
CA LYS A 64 6.39 3.57 -2.88
C LYS A 64 6.49 2.90 -4.25
N GLU A 65 7.38 1.93 -4.39
CA GLU A 65 7.56 1.19 -5.64
C GLU A 65 6.34 0.31 -6.01
N LEU A 66 5.71 -0.33 -5.01
CA LEU A 66 4.47 -1.08 -5.21
C LEU A 66 3.31 -0.17 -5.59
N ASN A 67 3.20 1.01 -4.97
CA ASN A 67 2.18 2.00 -5.28
C ASN A 67 2.22 2.42 -6.75
N GLU A 68 3.42 2.63 -7.31
CA GLU A 68 3.57 2.96 -8.74
C GLU A 68 2.99 1.85 -9.64
N LEU A 69 3.15 0.58 -9.27
CA LEU A 69 2.64 -0.54 -10.06
C LEU A 69 1.12 -0.70 -9.96
N LEU A 70 0.56 -0.46 -8.76
CA LEU A 70 -0.87 -0.53 -8.51
C LEU A 70 -1.68 0.46 -9.36
N THR A 71 -1.06 1.51 -9.90
CA THR A 71 -1.71 2.44 -10.84
C THR A 71 -2.13 1.78 -12.17
N THR A 72 -1.53 0.65 -12.54
CA THR A 72 -1.76 0.00 -13.85
C THR A 72 -2.04 -1.50 -13.76
N ARG A 73 -1.92 -2.09 -12.57
CA ARG A 73 -1.99 -3.52 -12.33
C ARG A 73 -2.75 -3.81 -11.04
N ARG A 74 -3.34 -5.00 -10.95
CA ARG A 74 -4.02 -5.49 -9.74
C ARG A 74 -3.12 -6.47 -9.00
N LEU A 75 -3.39 -6.73 -7.72
CA LEU A 75 -2.72 -7.83 -7.03
C LEU A 75 -3.29 -9.18 -7.48
N GLU A 76 -2.53 -10.24 -7.21
CA GLU A 76 -3.02 -11.62 -7.25
C GLU A 76 -4.24 -11.83 -6.34
N GLU A 77 -4.94 -12.96 -6.54
CA GLU A 77 -6.05 -13.37 -5.67
C GLU A 77 -5.63 -13.39 -4.18
N ASN A 78 -6.50 -12.84 -3.33
CA ASN A 78 -6.27 -12.60 -1.90
C ASN A 78 -5.06 -11.67 -1.61
N GLY A 79 -4.62 -10.90 -2.59
CA GLY A 79 -3.47 -10.00 -2.46
C GLY A 79 -3.73 -8.85 -1.50
N ASN A 80 -4.96 -8.36 -1.43
CA ASN A 80 -5.35 -7.23 -0.56
C ASN A 80 -5.19 -7.61 0.92
N GLU A 81 -5.69 -8.79 1.30
CA GLU A 81 -5.60 -9.38 2.63
C GLU A 81 -4.13 -9.57 3.03
N LYS A 82 -3.35 -10.20 2.14
CA LYS A 82 -1.91 -10.44 2.38
C LYS A 82 -1.15 -9.13 2.54
N LEU A 83 -1.40 -8.15 1.67
CA LEU A 83 -0.73 -6.86 1.71
C LEU A 83 -1.10 -6.09 2.98
N TRP A 84 -2.38 -6.06 3.35
CA TRP A 84 -2.85 -5.44 4.59
C TRP A 84 -2.10 -6.00 5.80
N LEU A 85 -1.99 -7.33 5.93
CA LEU A 85 -1.28 -7.97 7.04
C LEU A 85 0.20 -7.56 7.13
N LEU A 86 0.84 -7.28 5.99
CA LEU A 86 2.24 -6.87 5.93
C LEU A 86 2.47 -5.42 6.31
N VAL A 87 1.50 -4.53 6.08
CA VAL A 87 1.72 -3.07 6.17
C VAL A 87 0.89 -2.36 7.23
N GLN A 88 -0.15 -2.97 7.79
CA GLN A 88 -1.07 -2.30 8.73
C GLN A 88 -0.37 -1.71 9.97
N ASP A 89 0.77 -2.25 10.43
CA ASP A 89 1.50 -1.65 11.56
C ASP A 89 2.13 -0.30 11.22
N LEU A 90 2.43 -0.04 9.95
CA LEU A 90 2.95 1.26 9.52
C LEU A 90 1.91 2.36 9.62
N LEU A 91 0.64 2.02 9.83
CA LEU A 91 -0.47 2.93 10.07
C LEU A 91 -0.68 3.26 11.56
N ALA A 92 0.01 2.58 12.49
CA ALA A 92 -0.13 2.88 13.91
C ALA A 92 0.26 4.33 14.21
N LEU A 93 -0.45 4.99 15.13
CA LEU A 93 -0.17 6.39 15.52
C LEU A 93 1.24 6.62 16.08
N SER A 94 1.91 5.56 16.53
CA SER A 94 3.33 5.58 16.92
C SER A 94 4.30 5.72 15.74
N SER A 95 3.86 5.41 14.53
CA SER A 95 4.64 5.56 13.30
C SER A 95 4.70 7.02 12.86
N PRO A 96 5.82 7.48 12.27
CA PRO A 96 5.92 8.84 11.73
C PRO A 96 4.80 9.15 10.73
N THR A 97 4.27 10.38 10.76
CA THR A 97 3.17 10.81 9.88
C THR A 97 3.44 10.55 8.40
N GLU A 98 4.65 10.84 7.92
CA GLU A 98 5.04 10.57 6.52
C GLU A 98 4.88 9.09 6.14
N HIS A 99 5.16 8.18 7.07
CA HIS A 99 5.07 6.74 6.83
C HIS A 99 3.63 6.26 6.80
N ARG A 100 2.80 6.78 7.71
CA ARG A 100 1.35 6.51 7.71
C ARG A 100 0.72 7.01 6.42
N HIS A 101 1.04 8.24 6.00
CA HIS A 101 0.53 8.84 4.76
C HIS A 101 0.97 8.09 3.51
N THR A 102 2.24 7.70 3.43
CA THR A 102 2.75 6.91 2.30
C THR A 102 2.02 5.57 2.21
N THR A 103 1.75 4.92 3.36
CA THR A 103 1.03 3.65 3.41
C THR A 103 -0.44 3.83 3.04
N LEU A 104 -1.11 4.86 3.57
CA LEU A 104 -2.48 5.23 3.20
C LEU A 104 -2.60 5.49 1.71
N GLN A 105 -1.68 6.26 1.10
CA GLN A 105 -1.69 6.52 -0.33
C GLN A 105 -1.62 5.23 -1.15
N MET A 106 -0.77 4.27 -0.75
CA MET A 106 -0.72 2.96 -1.40
C MET A 106 -2.03 2.20 -1.27
N LEU A 107 -2.67 2.22 -0.09
CA LEU A 107 -3.96 1.58 0.13
C LEU A 107 -5.09 2.24 -0.65
N THR A 108 -5.07 3.57 -0.82
CA THR A 108 -5.99 4.30 -1.70
C THR A 108 -5.83 3.84 -3.15
N THR A 109 -4.61 3.80 -3.69
CA THR A 109 -4.35 3.31 -5.05
C THR A 109 -4.75 1.84 -5.21
N LEU A 110 -4.44 1.00 -4.22
CA LEU A 110 -4.85 -0.40 -4.18
C LEU A 110 -6.37 -0.52 -4.31
N THR A 111 -7.09 0.27 -3.51
CA THR A 111 -8.55 0.24 -3.44
C THR A 111 -9.18 0.70 -4.75
N ALA A 112 -8.69 1.81 -5.31
CA ALA A 112 -9.11 2.34 -6.61
C ALA A 112 -8.90 1.32 -7.76
N ALA A 113 -7.86 0.48 -7.67
CA ALA A 113 -7.57 -0.51 -8.69
C ALA A 113 -8.56 -1.69 -8.70
N HIS A 114 -9.36 -1.93 -7.65
CA HIS A 114 -10.18 -3.13 -7.50
C HIS A 114 -11.68 -2.84 -7.62
N ASP A 115 -12.37 -3.52 -8.54
CA ASP A 115 -13.82 -3.33 -8.74
C ASP A 115 -14.66 -3.91 -7.59
N ARG A 116 -14.12 -4.86 -6.82
CA ARG A 116 -14.76 -5.49 -5.67
C ARG A 116 -13.72 -5.76 -4.59
N LEU A 117 -13.89 -5.13 -3.43
CA LEU A 117 -13.04 -5.34 -2.26
C LEU A 117 -13.45 -6.55 -1.41
N GLY A 118 -14.70 -7.02 -1.55
CA GLY A 118 -15.24 -8.05 -0.66
C GLY A 118 -15.16 -7.61 0.81
N HIS A 119 -14.80 -8.54 1.69
CA HIS A 119 -14.72 -8.30 3.14
C HIS A 119 -13.62 -7.29 3.51
N MET A 120 -12.64 -7.06 2.63
CA MET A 120 -11.63 -6.02 2.86
C MET A 120 -12.24 -4.62 2.91
N ARG A 121 -13.42 -4.39 2.32
CA ARG A 121 -14.13 -3.11 2.48
C ARG A 121 -14.40 -2.81 3.95
N HIS A 122 -14.94 -3.78 4.68
CA HIS A 122 -15.21 -3.65 6.10
C HIS A 122 -13.93 -3.48 6.92
N VAL A 123 -12.86 -4.23 6.59
CA VAL A 123 -11.56 -4.09 7.26
C VAL A 123 -11.00 -2.68 7.10
N PHE A 124 -10.97 -2.16 5.86
CA PHE A 124 -10.49 -0.83 5.59
C PHE A 124 -11.37 0.24 6.24
N PHE A 125 -12.70 0.12 6.11
CA PHE A 125 -13.65 1.04 6.73
C PHE A 125 -13.49 1.09 8.25
N ASN A 126 -13.32 -0.04 8.93
CA ASN A 126 -13.08 -0.04 10.37
C ASN A 126 -11.80 0.71 10.75
N TYR A 127 -10.71 0.53 10.00
CA TYR A 127 -9.50 1.32 10.21
C TYR A 127 -9.79 2.83 10.10
N ILE A 128 -10.65 3.26 9.16
CA ILE A 128 -11.06 4.67 9.02
C ILE A 128 -11.81 5.14 10.25
N VAL A 129 -12.84 4.41 10.67
CA VAL A 129 -13.68 4.74 11.83
C VAL A 129 -12.85 4.83 13.11
N GLU A 130 -11.84 3.99 13.28
CA GLU A 130 -11.00 3.97 14.49
C GLU A 130 -9.99 5.12 14.55
N ASN A 131 -9.60 5.71 13.41
CA ASN A 131 -8.45 6.60 13.32
C ASN A 131 -8.74 8.00 12.71
N TYR A 132 -9.97 8.27 12.25
CA TYR A 132 -10.30 9.52 11.54
C TYR A 132 -10.07 10.80 12.35
N GLN A 133 -10.06 10.71 13.68
CA GLN A 133 -9.87 11.87 14.56
C GLN A 133 -8.39 12.20 14.82
N GLN A 134 -7.52 11.21 14.67
CA GLN A 134 -6.09 11.29 15.01
C GLN A 134 -5.21 11.43 13.77
N GLU A 135 -5.76 11.14 12.58
CA GLU A 135 -5.06 11.29 11.30
C GLU A 135 -5.49 12.56 10.56
N GLU A 136 -4.63 13.02 9.65
CA GLU A 136 -4.98 14.16 8.79
C GLU A 136 -6.17 13.84 7.88
N ILE A 137 -7.07 14.82 7.75
CA ILE A 137 -8.35 14.67 7.04
C ILE A 137 -8.12 14.25 5.59
N LYS A 138 -7.20 14.89 4.86
CA LYS A 138 -7.02 14.63 3.43
C LYS A 138 -6.68 13.16 3.11
N PRO A 139 -5.57 12.58 3.59
CA PRO A 139 -5.24 11.19 3.25
C PRO A 139 -6.31 10.20 3.70
N MET A 140 -6.95 10.47 4.84
CA MET A 140 -8.05 9.63 5.31
C MET A 140 -9.30 9.72 4.44
N PHE A 141 -9.69 10.93 4.05
CA PHE A 141 -10.86 11.17 3.22
C PHE A 141 -10.67 10.62 1.81
N ASP A 142 -9.47 10.76 1.22
CA ASP A 142 -9.14 10.15 -0.06
C ASP A 142 -9.26 8.62 0.00
N PHE A 143 -8.75 8.00 1.07
CA PHE A 143 -8.89 6.55 1.26
C PHE A 143 -10.35 6.12 1.45
N PHE A 144 -11.10 6.85 2.28
CA PHE A 144 -12.51 6.60 2.51
C PHE A 144 -13.34 6.62 1.23
N ARG A 145 -13.12 7.62 0.36
CA ARG A 145 -13.82 7.72 -0.92
C ARG A 145 -13.64 6.48 -1.79
N GLU A 146 -12.42 5.96 -1.88
CA GLU A 146 -12.17 4.71 -2.60
C GLU A 146 -12.81 3.50 -1.90
N VAL A 147 -12.77 3.45 -0.56
CA VAL A 147 -13.40 2.38 0.24
C VAL A 147 -14.91 2.35 0.07
N ILE A 148 -15.58 3.45 -0.28
CA ILE A 148 -17.02 3.46 -0.59
C ILE A 148 -17.31 3.56 -2.11
N ALA A 149 -16.27 3.51 -2.93
CA ALA A 149 -16.32 3.73 -4.38
C ALA A 149 -17.13 4.99 -4.75
N ASP A 150 -16.87 6.12 -4.08
CA ASP A 150 -17.61 7.37 -4.19
C ASP A 150 -19.15 7.20 -3.99
N GLY A 151 -19.55 6.32 -3.07
CA GLY A 151 -20.93 6.01 -2.74
C GLY A 151 -21.56 4.90 -3.61
N LYS A 152 -20.86 4.44 -4.64
CA LYS A 152 -21.40 3.44 -5.58
C LYS A 152 -21.42 2.02 -5.02
N GLN A 153 -20.59 1.72 -4.03
CA GLN A 153 -20.47 0.38 -3.46
C GLN A 153 -20.28 0.46 -1.95
N LEU A 154 -21.32 0.06 -1.23
CA LEU A 154 -21.34 0.04 0.24
C LEU A 154 -21.39 -1.38 0.82
N GLU A 155 -21.23 -2.43 0.00
CA GLU A 155 -21.25 -3.84 0.43
C GLU A 155 -20.42 -4.04 1.70
N TYR A 156 -21.03 -4.63 2.75
CA TYR A 156 -20.47 -4.90 4.09
C TYR A 156 -20.45 -3.72 5.07
N ILE A 157 -20.81 -2.50 4.66
CA ILE A 157 -20.72 -1.28 5.49
C ILE A 157 -21.94 -0.36 5.34
N GLU A 158 -23.01 -0.82 4.68
CA GLU A 158 -24.20 -0.03 4.36
C GLU A 158 -24.80 0.62 5.61
N ASP A 159 -25.03 -0.19 6.65
CA ASP A 159 -25.68 0.22 7.89
C ASP A 159 -24.79 1.12 8.77
N LEU A 160 -23.48 1.15 8.52
CA LEU A 160 -22.49 1.89 9.31
C LEU A 160 -22.11 3.23 8.69
N THR A 161 -22.16 3.32 7.35
CA THR A 161 -21.62 4.46 6.59
C THR A 161 -22.35 5.75 6.94
N GLY A 162 -23.69 5.71 7.04
CA GLY A 162 -24.50 6.90 7.35
C GLY A 162 -24.19 7.49 8.72
N SER A 163 -24.20 6.68 9.78
CA SER A 163 -23.91 7.13 11.13
C SER A 163 -22.49 7.67 11.26
N PHE A 164 -21.51 6.97 10.67
CA PHE A 164 -20.12 7.41 10.70
C PHE A 164 -19.93 8.77 9.99
N LEU A 165 -20.55 8.95 8.82
CA LEU A 165 -20.46 10.22 8.10
C LEU A 165 -21.05 11.37 8.90
N LEU A 166 -22.17 11.17 9.59
CA LEU A 166 -22.75 12.23 10.44
C LEU A 166 -21.78 12.69 11.54
N GLU A 167 -20.96 11.78 12.07
CA GLU A 167 -19.94 12.09 13.08
C GLU A 167 -18.72 12.80 12.48
N TRP A 168 -18.26 12.38 11.30
CA TRP A 168 -17.04 12.92 10.70
C TRP A 168 -17.26 14.19 9.87
N LEU A 169 -18.43 14.34 9.25
CA LEU A 169 -18.76 15.40 8.30
C LEU A 169 -18.47 16.82 8.82
N PRO A 170 -18.75 17.19 10.09
CA PRO A 170 -18.41 18.53 10.60
C PRO A 170 -16.92 18.86 10.47
N MET A 171 -16.03 17.87 10.69
CA MET A 171 -14.59 18.05 10.53
C MET A 171 -14.20 18.22 9.06
N ILE A 172 -14.79 17.40 8.17
CA ILE A 172 -14.50 17.47 6.73
C ILE A 172 -14.99 18.81 6.14
N LEU A 173 -16.17 19.29 6.53
CA LEU A 173 -16.71 20.57 6.08
C LEU A 173 -15.91 21.78 6.57
N ALA A 174 -15.16 21.64 7.67
CA ALA A 174 -14.23 22.65 8.16
C ALA A 174 -12.84 22.57 7.49
N SER A 175 -12.63 21.61 6.58
CA SER A 175 -11.35 21.36 5.89
C SER A 175 -11.41 21.77 4.41
N PRO A 176 -10.26 21.81 3.70
CA PRO A 176 -10.24 22.03 2.25
C PRO A 176 -11.01 20.96 1.44
N GLN A 177 -11.34 19.81 2.03
CA GLN A 177 -12.08 18.72 1.38
C GLN A 177 -13.60 18.94 1.35
N ALA A 178 -14.11 20.04 1.91
CA ALA A 178 -15.55 20.30 2.04
C ALA A 178 -16.33 20.16 0.72
N SER A 179 -15.80 20.71 -0.38
CA SER A 179 -16.46 20.64 -1.70
C SER A 179 -16.60 19.20 -2.19
N ASP A 180 -15.53 18.42 -2.08
CA ASP A 180 -15.52 17.02 -2.51
C ASP A 180 -16.47 16.18 -1.64
N ALA A 181 -16.55 16.47 -0.34
CA ALA A 181 -17.48 15.82 0.57
C ALA A 181 -18.95 16.10 0.23
N LEU A 182 -19.29 17.34 -0.13
CA LEU A 182 -20.64 17.67 -0.57
C LEU A 182 -21.01 16.93 -1.88
N HIS A 183 -20.06 16.78 -2.81
CA HIS A 183 -20.28 15.97 -4.01
C HIS A 183 -20.50 14.49 -3.70
N LEU A 184 -19.75 13.94 -2.74
CA LEU A 184 -19.89 12.56 -2.29
C LEU A 184 -21.29 12.28 -1.71
N LEU A 185 -21.82 13.19 -0.89
CA LEU A 185 -23.14 13.04 -0.27
C LEU A 185 -24.29 12.98 -1.27
N VAL A 186 -24.13 13.53 -2.47
CA VAL A 186 -25.15 13.43 -3.53
C VAL A 186 -25.24 12.00 -4.10
N ASN A 187 -24.18 11.21 -3.97
CA ASN A 187 -24.11 9.84 -4.48
C ASN A 187 -24.50 8.77 -3.45
N LEU A 188 -24.74 9.17 -2.20
CA LEU A 188 -25.04 8.29 -1.06
C LEU A 188 -26.54 8.18 -0.79
#